data_AF-A0A7K9VH93-F1
#
_entry.id   AF-A0A7K9VH93-F1
#
_cell.length_a   1.000
_cell.length_b   1.000
_cell.length_c   1.000
_cell.angle_alpha   90.00
_cell.angle_beta   90.00
_cell.angle_gamma   90.00
#
_symmetry.space_group_name_H-M   'P 1'
#
loop_
_entity.id
_entity.type
_entity.pdbx_description
1 polymer ?
#
loop_
_entity_poly.entity_id
_entity_poly.type
_entity_poly.pdbx_seq_one_letter_code
_entity_poly.pdbx_strand_id
1 'polypeptide(L)'
;MAGDTTLSENYAFAGVYHVFDQHTDSAVPKVQFAHDDRHLLACCSLDGTISVCRLAPGPPAVLRVLRGHGGGVADFAWSLSN
;
A
#
# COMPACT_ATOMS: atom_id res chain seq x y z
N MET A 1 21.56 -25.26 -24.56
CA MET A 1 21.78 -23.81 -24.72
C MET A 1 20.47 -23.09 -24.44
N ALA A 2 20.27 -22.69 -23.19
CA ALA A 2 19.39 -21.60 -22.79
C ALA A 2 20.38 -20.50 -22.36
N GLY A 3 20.48 -19.33 -22.95
CA GLY A 3 19.41 -18.45 -23.43
C GLY A 3 19.51 -17.17 -22.61
N ASP A 4 20.66 -16.50 -22.71
CA ASP A 4 21.02 -15.09 -22.44
C ASP A 4 20.11 -14.20 -21.56
N THR A 5 19.53 -14.71 -20.48
CA THR A 5 18.64 -13.93 -19.62
C THR A 5 19.45 -13.32 -18.47
N THR A 6 19.47 -11.99 -18.40
CA THR A 6 20.19 -11.23 -17.36
C THR A 6 19.58 -11.50 -15.97
N LEU A 7 20.37 -11.35 -14.89
CA LEU A 7 19.85 -11.49 -13.52
C LEU A 7 18.65 -10.56 -13.26
N SER A 8 18.63 -9.38 -13.88
CA SER A 8 17.50 -8.43 -13.85
C SER A 8 16.21 -8.97 -14.46
N GLU A 9 16.28 -9.81 -15.49
CA GLU A 9 15.11 -10.43 -16.12
C GLU A 9 14.55 -11.61 -15.30
N ASN A 10 15.41 -12.30 -14.53
CA ASN A 10 14.97 -13.34 -13.59
C ASN A 10 14.33 -12.77 -12.30
N TYR A 11 14.63 -11.52 -11.94
CA TYR A 11 14.00 -10.78 -10.82
C TYR A 11 13.02 -9.70 -11.28
N ALA A 12 12.70 -9.65 -12.58
CA ALA A 12 11.62 -8.81 -13.10
C ALA A 12 10.28 -9.44 -12.66
N PHE A 13 9.81 -9.08 -11.47
CA PHE A 13 8.42 -9.30 -11.08
C PHE A 13 7.54 -8.75 -12.20
N ALA A 14 6.78 -9.61 -12.87
CA ALA A 14 5.78 -9.16 -13.82
C ALA A 14 4.77 -8.25 -13.10
N GLY A 15 4.90 -6.94 -13.29
CA GLY A 15 3.87 -5.93 -12.99
C GLY A 15 3.82 -5.40 -11.55
N VAL A 16 4.81 -4.60 -11.13
CA VAL A 16 4.57 -3.61 -10.06
C VAL A 16 3.75 -2.46 -10.66
N TYR A 17 2.52 -2.28 -10.19
CA TYR A 17 1.62 -1.24 -10.70
C TYR A 17 1.83 0.11 -10.00
N HIS A 18 1.93 0.09 -8.67
CA HIS A 18 2.02 1.30 -7.84
C HIS A 18 3.02 1.08 -6.70
N VAL A 19 3.76 2.13 -6.37
CA VAL A 19 4.63 2.19 -5.20
C VAL A 19 4.17 3.35 -4.33
N PHE A 20 3.93 3.05 -3.06
CA PHE A 20 3.55 4.01 -2.03
C PHE A 20 4.63 3.96 -0.94
N ASP A 21 5.44 5.01 -0.85
CA ASP A 21 6.65 5.10 -0.04
C ASP A 21 6.54 6.11 1.11
N GLN A 22 5.31 6.54 1.44
CA GLN A 22 5.07 7.55 2.48
C GLN A 22 5.44 7.11 3.90
N HIS A 23 5.56 5.80 4.14
CA HIS A 23 5.99 5.22 5.41
C HIS A 23 7.45 4.77 5.29
N THR A 24 8.39 5.69 5.49
CA THR A 24 9.82 5.49 5.21
C THR A 24 10.58 4.74 6.32
N ASP A 25 10.27 5.04 7.57
CA ASP A 25 11.07 4.62 8.74
C ASP A 25 10.30 3.68 9.68
N SER A 26 9.20 3.10 9.20
CA SER A 26 8.32 2.27 10.02
C SER A 26 7.65 1.18 9.20
N ALA A 27 7.48 0.02 9.81
CA ALA A 27 6.83 -1.11 9.15
C ALA A 27 5.35 -0.83 8.90
N VAL A 28 4.83 -1.41 7.83
CA VAL A 28 3.40 -1.38 7.45
C VAL A 28 2.82 -2.76 7.78
N PRO A 29 2.30 -2.99 9.00
CA PRO A 29 1.86 -4.32 9.42
C PRO A 29 0.58 -4.80 8.71
N LYS A 30 -0.22 -3.90 8.14
CA LYS A 30 -1.44 -4.27 7.43
C LYS A 30 -1.73 -3.35 6.25
N VAL A 31 -2.25 -3.97 5.19
CA VAL A 31 -2.85 -3.33 4.02
C VAL A 31 -4.20 -3.99 3.72
N GLN A 32 -5.20 -3.21 3.32
CA GLN A 32 -6.53 -3.73 3.02
C GLN A 32 -7.26 -2.86 2.00
N PHE A 33 -7.83 -3.48 0.97
CA PHE A 33 -8.74 -2.81 0.04
C PHE A 33 -10.06 -2.47 0.71
N ALA A 34 -10.68 -1.38 0.28
CA ALA A 34 -12.07 -1.09 0.63
C ALA A 34 -13.01 -2.17 0.08
N HIS A 35 -14.18 -2.31 0.70
CA HIS A 35 -15.13 -3.35 0.33
C HIS A 35 -15.82 -3.04 -1.01
N ASP A 36 -16.34 -1.82 -1.17
CA ASP A 36 -17.10 -1.46 -2.38
C ASP A 36 -16.23 -0.78 -3.47
N ASP A 37 -14.97 -0.44 -3.18
CA ASP A 37 -14.05 0.20 -4.14
C ASP A 37 -12.70 -0.52 -4.25
N ARG A 38 -12.52 -1.24 -5.36
CA ARG A 38 -11.26 -1.94 -5.71
C ARG A 38 -10.08 -1.00 -5.96
N HIS A 39 -10.32 0.29 -6.12
CA HIS A 39 -9.28 1.29 -6.35
C HIS A 39 -8.89 2.03 -5.09
N LEU A 40 -9.51 1.71 -3.95
CA LEU A 40 -9.23 2.31 -2.67
C LEU A 40 -8.52 1.29 -1.78
N LEU A 41 -7.33 1.66 -1.31
CA LEU A 41 -6.50 0.86 -0.43
C LEU A 41 -6.25 1.65 0.84
N ALA A 42 -6.28 1.01 1.99
CA ALA A 42 -5.74 1.57 3.22
C ALA A 42 -4.55 0.76 3.71
N CYS A 43 -3.63 1.42 4.40
CA CYS A 43 -2.53 0.79 5.09
C CYS A 43 -2.28 1.48 6.43
N CYS A 44 -1.89 0.70 7.44
CA CYS A 44 -1.49 1.24 8.73
C CYS A 44 0.01 1.08 8.93
N SER A 45 0.62 1.99 9.68
CA SER A 45 2.05 2.03 9.90
C SER A 45 2.37 2.11 11.39
N LEU A 46 3.53 1.57 11.75
CA LEU A 46 4.09 1.72 13.10
C LEU A 46 4.54 3.16 13.41
N ASP A 47 4.48 4.08 12.45
CA ASP A 47 4.66 5.52 12.68
C ASP A 47 3.45 6.20 13.38
N GLY A 48 2.38 5.43 13.64
CA GLY A 48 1.18 5.92 14.31
C GLY A 48 0.11 6.49 13.39
N THR A 49 0.22 6.23 12.08
CA THR A 49 -0.73 6.73 11.09
C THR A 49 -1.36 5.63 10.24
N ILE A 50 -2.50 5.97 9.64
CA ILE A 50 -3.18 5.14 8.65
C ILE A 50 -3.30 5.97 7.38
N SER A 51 -2.82 5.45 6.26
CA SER A 51 -2.93 6.11 4.96
C SER A 51 -4.05 5.48 4.14
N VAL A 52 -4.83 6.31 3.45
CA VAL A 52 -5.82 5.90 2.46
C VAL A 52 -5.31 6.34 1.09
N CYS A 53 -5.18 5.39 0.18
CA CYS A 53 -4.56 5.54 -1.13
C CYS A 53 -5.55 5.19 -2.24
N ARG A 54 -5.55 6.00 -3.29
CA ARG A 54 -6.26 5.70 -4.54
C ARG A 54 -5.28 5.10 -5.54
N LEU A 55 -5.68 4.00 -6.16
CA LEU A 55 -4.95 3.35 -7.24
C LEU A 55 -5.40 3.86 -8.62
N ALA A 56 -6.71 4.03 -8.81
CA ALA A 56 -7.31 4.49 -10.05
C ALA A 56 -8.69 5.16 -9.79
N PRO A 57 -9.31 5.79 -10.81
CA PRO A 57 -8.67 6.25 -12.05
C PRO A 57 -7.67 7.38 -11.79
N GLY A 58 -6.65 7.50 -12.62
CA GLY A 58 -5.60 8.52 -12.52
C GLY A 58 -4.33 8.03 -11.82
N PRO A 59 -3.35 8.92 -11.58
CA PRO A 59 -2.10 8.53 -10.93
C PRO A 59 -2.37 8.07 -9.49
N PRO A 60 -1.63 7.05 -9.02
CA PRO A 60 -1.71 6.60 -7.64
C PRO A 60 -1.39 7.75 -6.70
N ALA A 61 -2.23 7.94 -5.68
CA ALA A 61 -2.08 9.05 -4.75
C ALA A 61 -2.55 8.68 -3.35
N VAL A 62 -1.82 9.17 -2.34
CA VAL A 62 -2.30 9.15 -0.95
C VAL A 62 -3.38 10.22 -0.81
N LEU A 63 -4.62 9.78 -0.63
CA LEU A 63 -5.77 10.68 -0.46
C LEU A 63 -5.80 11.31 0.93
N ARG A 64 -5.50 10.52 1.96
CA ARG A 64 -5.59 10.94 3.36
C ARG A 64 -4.54 10.23 4.20
N VAL A 65 -4.01 10.94 5.18
CA VAL A 65 -3.23 10.37 6.28
C VAL A 65 -4.00 10.66 7.57
N LEU A 66 -4.54 9.62 8.16
CA LEU A 66 -5.27 9.66 9.42
C LEU A 66 -4.24 9.62 10.56
N ARG A 67 -4.28 10.64 11.39
CA ARG A 67 -3.41 10.82 12.56
C ARG A 67 -4.27 10.85 13.80
N GLY A 68 -3.76 10.31 14.91
CA GLY A 68 -4.46 10.34 16.19
C GLY A 68 -3.94 9.31 17.19
N HIS A 69 -3.39 8.19 16.70
CA HIS A 69 -2.70 7.25 17.58
C HIS A 69 -1.39 7.85 18.10
N GLY A 70 -1.15 7.72 19.40
CA GLY A 70 0.09 8.16 20.04
C GLY A 70 1.26 7.17 19.90
N GLY A 71 1.07 6.09 19.14
CA GLY A 71 2.06 5.05 18.89
C GLY A 71 1.65 4.20 17.68
N GLY A 72 2.48 3.21 17.33
CA GLY A 72 2.32 2.43 16.10
C GLY A 72 0.97 1.73 15.97
N VAL A 73 0.42 1.76 14.75
CA VAL A 73 -0.87 1.14 14.45
C VAL A 73 -0.64 -0.27 13.93
N ALA A 74 -1.02 -1.27 14.75
CA ALA A 74 -0.83 -2.67 14.43
C ALA A 74 -1.90 -3.23 13.47
N ASP A 75 -3.12 -2.68 13.52
CA ASP A 75 -4.26 -3.20 12.77
C ASP A 75 -5.30 -2.09 12.52
N PHE A 76 -6.11 -2.27 11.48
CA PHE A 76 -7.29 -1.47 11.17
C PHE A 76 -8.32 -2.32 10.39
N ALA A 77 -9.56 -1.85 10.29
CA ALA A 77 -10.57 -2.46 9.44
C ALA A 77 -11.42 -1.41 8.73
N TRP A 78 -11.81 -1.71 7.50
CA TRP A 78 -12.90 -0.99 6.84
C TRP A 78 -14.23 -1.35 7.50
N SER A 79 -15.13 -0.38 7.64
CA SER A 79 -16.51 -0.67 8.03
C SER A 79 -17.21 -1.47 6.93
N LEU A 80 -18.13 -2.36 7.31
CA LEU A 80 -18.87 -3.24 6.38
C LEU A 80 -19.71 -2.48 5.33
N SER A 81 -20.01 -1.22 5.56
CA SER A 81 -20.83 -0.37 4.69
C SER A 81 -20.03 0.71 3.98
N ASN A 82 -18.78 0.42 3.60
CA ASN A 82 -17.89 1.38 2.94
C ASN A 82 -17.79 1.17 1.44
#